data_AF-A0A3P7DW90-F1
#
_entry.id   AF-A0A3P7DW90-F1
#
_cell.length_a   1.000
_cell.length_b   1.000
_cell.length_c   1.000
_cell.angle_alpha   90.00
_cell.angle_beta   90.00
_cell.angle_gamma   90.00
#
_symmetry.space_group_name_H-M   'P 1'
#
loop_
_entity.id
_entity.type
_entity.pdbx_description
1 polymer ?
#
loop_
_entity_poly.entity_id
_entity_poly.type
_entity_poly.pdbx_seq_one_letter_code
_entity_poly.pdbx_strand_id
1 'polypeptide(L)'
;MVKVTILPTLSPLARRRILSVLNDCLENMESRGAVAFVRNVEPILQNGPQCGLVAVQMVAQAYGLPIRNVDEIFQYAKQKGYTNHGEMFSADWLADVAVSLWPMLDVAVENVPSTAQMEQLVQENAVLLIPYDCGKNHQPSNRGGRSAHWCLIVGFLCPIKELETVIWNEAVAHNCSKATHVFCVHGKSRHVALWNYSQLVASNFNLHEASTKVMDYVIPSSDLSTLRNRCLVVRCHRDTTAFSTIS
;
A
#
# COMPACT_ATOMS: atom_id res chain seq x y z
N MET A 1 23.71 -8.05 16.90
CA MET A 1 23.33 -8.50 15.54
C MET A 1 23.89 -7.50 14.56
N VAL A 2 24.66 -7.94 13.55
CA VAL A 2 25.05 -7.06 12.43
C VAL A 2 23.77 -6.72 11.68
N LYS A 3 23.31 -5.46 11.73
CA LYS A 3 22.31 -4.96 10.78
C LYS A 3 23.02 -4.94 9.43
N VAL A 4 22.89 -6.03 8.66
CA VAL A 4 23.22 -5.94 7.24
C VAL A 4 22.07 -5.13 6.66
N THR A 5 22.29 -3.83 6.45
CA THR A 5 21.40 -3.00 5.64
C THR A 5 21.53 -3.52 4.21
N ILE A 6 20.88 -4.66 3.91
CA ILE A 6 20.79 -5.14 2.54
C ILE A 6 20.04 -4.04 1.81
N LEU A 7 20.76 -3.32 0.94
CA LEU A 7 20.15 -2.36 0.05
C LEU A 7 18.99 -3.10 -0.65
N PRO A 8 17.76 -2.57 -0.58
CA PRO A 8 16.63 -3.23 -1.21
C PRO A 8 16.94 -3.49 -2.69
N THR A 9 16.50 -4.65 -3.20
CA THR A 9 16.70 -5.02 -4.60
C THR A 9 15.75 -4.19 -5.46
N LEU A 10 16.17 -2.98 -5.79
CA LEU A 10 15.38 -2.06 -6.58
C LEU A 10 15.63 -2.25 -8.08
N SER A 11 14.56 -2.47 -8.82
CA SER A 11 14.59 -2.51 -10.30
C SER A 11 15.14 -1.19 -10.88
N PRO A 12 15.69 -1.20 -12.11
CA PRO A 12 16.13 0.02 -12.79
C PRO A 12 15.04 1.10 -12.87
N LEU A 13 13.78 0.69 -13.04
CA LEU A 13 12.64 1.61 -13.07
C LEU A 13 12.35 2.22 -11.70
N ALA A 14 12.42 1.43 -10.62
CA ALA A 14 12.26 1.95 -9.26
C ALA A 14 13.37 2.96 -8.91
N ARG A 15 14.62 2.66 -9.28
CA ARG A 15 15.76 3.60 -9.12
C ARG A 15 15.54 4.90 -9.88
N ARG A 16 15.08 4.82 -11.14
CA ARG A 16 14.74 6.01 -11.95
C ARG A 16 13.63 6.84 -11.31
N ARG A 17 12.60 6.21 -10.75
CA ARG A 17 11.50 6.89 -10.05
C ARG A 17 12.01 7.63 -8.81
N ILE A 18 12.86 7.00 -8.00
CA ILE A 18 13.48 7.63 -6.83
C ILE A 18 14.29 8.86 -7.27
N LEU A 19 15.16 8.72 -8.28
CA LEU A 19 15.94 9.84 -8.79
C LEU A 19 15.05 10.97 -9.31
N SER A 20 13.95 10.66 -10.01
CA SER A 20 12.97 11.67 -10.43
C SER A 20 12.41 12.43 -9.24
N VAL A 21 11.92 11.72 -8.21
CA VAL A 21 11.35 12.35 -7.00
C VAL A 21 12.37 13.24 -6.29
N LEU A 22 13.61 12.77 -6.13
CA LEU A 22 14.67 13.54 -5.49
C LEU A 22 15.05 14.77 -6.34
N ASN A 23 15.13 14.63 -7.66
CA ASN A 23 15.45 15.73 -8.57
C ASN A 23 14.33 16.77 -8.67
N ASP A 24 13.06 16.36 -8.68
CA ASP A 24 11.91 17.28 -8.70
C ASP A 24 11.87 18.13 -7.42
N CYS A 25 12.45 17.65 -6.32
CA CYS A 25 12.63 18.43 -5.09
C CYS A 25 13.80 19.44 -5.20
N LEU A 26 14.76 19.25 -6.12
CA LEU A 26 15.95 20.08 -6.28
C LEU A 26 15.70 21.43 -6.95
N GLU A 27 14.62 21.59 -7.72
CA GLU A 27 14.31 22.89 -8.36
C GLU A 27 14.16 24.03 -7.35
N ASN A 28 14.09 23.73 -6.04
CA ASN A 28 14.07 24.72 -4.97
C ASN A 28 15.19 24.59 -3.89
N MET A 29 16.09 23.58 -3.94
CA MET A 29 17.04 23.29 -2.83
C MET A 29 18.31 22.51 -3.24
N GLU A 30 19.43 22.69 -2.53
CA GLU A 30 20.72 22.01 -2.76
C GLU A 30 20.80 20.54 -2.28
N SER A 31 19.76 20.01 -1.66
CA SER A 31 19.78 18.72 -0.95
C SER A 31 19.32 17.52 -1.77
N ARG A 32 20.06 16.41 -1.73
CA ARG A 32 19.83 15.22 -2.60
C ARG A 32 19.41 13.94 -1.88
N GLY A 33 19.31 13.98 -0.54
CA GLY A 33 19.09 12.81 0.28
C GLY A 33 17.64 12.58 0.71
N ALA A 34 17.42 11.43 1.35
CA ALA A 34 16.12 11.03 1.87
C ALA A 34 16.26 9.97 2.96
N VAL A 35 15.24 9.84 3.79
CA VAL A 35 15.01 8.62 4.56
C VAL A 35 14.06 7.74 3.76
N ALA A 36 14.40 6.46 3.61
CA ALA A 36 13.58 5.52 2.87
C ALA A 36 13.43 4.21 3.62
N PHE A 37 12.22 3.69 3.66
CA PHE A 37 11.93 2.32 4.07
C PHE A 37 11.27 1.61 2.91
N VAL A 38 11.69 0.39 2.61
CA VAL A 38 11.01 -0.43 1.61
C VAL A 38 11.25 -1.91 1.86
N ARG A 39 10.16 -2.65 1.77
CA ARG A 39 10.13 -4.10 1.76
C ARG A 39 10.07 -4.61 0.32
N ASN A 40 10.83 -5.67 0.03
CA ASN A 40 10.73 -6.34 -1.26
C ASN A 40 9.44 -7.16 -1.31
N VAL A 41 8.54 -6.79 -2.23
CA VAL A 41 7.31 -7.54 -2.54
C VAL A 41 7.19 -7.60 -4.05
N GLU A 42 7.04 -8.81 -4.61
CA GLU A 42 6.82 -8.97 -6.05
C GLU A 42 5.37 -8.59 -6.39
N PRO A 43 5.15 -7.70 -7.36
CA PRO A 43 3.80 -7.36 -7.78
C PRO A 43 3.07 -8.57 -8.41
N ILE A 44 1.86 -8.84 -7.94
CA ILE A 44 0.99 -9.91 -8.46
C ILE A 44 -0.06 -9.26 -9.37
N LEU A 45 -0.07 -9.66 -10.64
CA LEU A 45 -1.08 -9.17 -11.60
C LEU A 45 -2.44 -9.80 -11.32
N GLN A 46 -3.48 -8.97 -11.37
CA GLN A 46 -4.86 -9.42 -11.23
C GLN A 46 -5.39 -10.04 -12.54
N ASN A 47 -6.36 -10.94 -12.41
CA ASN A 47 -7.28 -11.29 -13.50
C ASN A 47 -8.66 -10.68 -13.20
N GLY A 48 -9.32 -10.07 -14.17
CA GLY A 48 -10.60 -9.40 -13.95
C GLY A 48 -10.56 -8.38 -12.79
N PRO A 49 -11.65 -8.20 -12.02
CA PRO A 49 -11.72 -7.22 -10.94
C PRO A 49 -11.07 -7.65 -9.60
N GLN A 50 -10.14 -8.62 -9.62
CA GLN A 50 -9.54 -9.24 -8.42
C GLN A 50 -8.47 -8.42 -7.69
N CYS A 51 -8.49 -7.08 -7.80
CA CYS A 51 -7.42 -6.24 -7.27
C CYS A 51 -7.23 -6.33 -5.75
N GLY A 52 -8.32 -6.42 -4.98
CA GLY A 52 -8.24 -6.62 -3.53
C GLY A 52 -7.66 -7.99 -3.17
N LEU A 53 -8.05 -9.04 -3.92
CA LEU A 53 -7.62 -10.42 -3.66
C LEU A 53 -6.12 -10.60 -3.89
N VAL A 54 -5.58 -10.06 -4.99
CA VAL A 54 -4.13 -10.08 -5.20
C VAL A 54 -3.39 -9.17 -4.23
N ALA A 55 -4.04 -8.12 -3.70
CA ALA A 55 -3.42 -7.24 -2.72
C ALA A 55 -3.26 -7.92 -1.35
N VAL A 56 -4.24 -8.68 -0.86
CA VAL A 56 -4.08 -9.49 0.36
C VAL A 56 -3.08 -10.63 0.18
N GLN A 57 -2.96 -11.20 -1.02
CA GLN A 57 -1.88 -12.14 -1.35
C GLN A 57 -0.49 -11.46 -1.26
N MET A 58 -0.36 -10.23 -1.77
CA MET A 58 0.89 -9.46 -1.64
C MET A 58 1.21 -9.10 -0.18
N VAL A 59 0.21 -8.95 0.70
CA VAL A 59 0.40 -8.85 2.16
C VAL A 59 1.00 -10.14 2.73
N ALA A 60 0.45 -11.30 2.37
CA ALA A 60 1.00 -12.58 2.80
C ALA A 60 2.47 -12.74 2.33
N GLN A 61 2.76 -12.37 1.08
CA GLN A 61 4.12 -12.36 0.56
C GLN A 61 5.04 -11.42 1.34
N ALA A 62 4.55 -10.22 1.69
CA ALA A 62 5.31 -9.26 2.47
C ALA A 62 5.80 -9.87 3.79
N TYR A 63 4.99 -10.69 4.46
CA TYR A 63 5.34 -11.33 5.73
C TYR A 63 5.94 -12.73 5.60
N GLY A 64 6.27 -13.18 4.38
CA GLY A 64 6.78 -14.54 4.14
C GLY A 64 5.79 -15.64 4.55
N LEU A 65 4.48 -15.34 4.52
CA LEU A 65 3.43 -16.31 4.80
C LEU A 65 3.17 -17.19 3.58
N PRO A 66 2.56 -18.38 3.75
CA PRO A 66 2.23 -19.25 2.63
C PRO A 66 1.37 -18.53 1.57
N ILE A 67 1.85 -18.54 0.33
CA ILE A 67 1.10 -18.05 -0.83
C ILE A 67 0.00 -19.04 -1.17
N ARG A 68 -1.19 -18.54 -1.46
CA ARG A 68 -2.38 -19.31 -1.87
C ARG A 68 -2.62 -19.17 -3.36
N ASN A 69 -3.51 -19.98 -3.94
CA ASN A 69 -4.04 -19.64 -5.25
C ASN A 69 -5.02 -18.46 -5.11
N VAL A 70 -4.96 -17.48 -6.02
CA VAL A 70 -5.93 -16.37 -6.07
C VAL A 70 -7.37 -16.89 -6.21
N ASP A 71 -7.57 -18.01 -6.90
CA ASP A 71 -8.87 -18.65 -7.01
C ASP A 71 -9.41 -19.13 -5.65
N GLU A 72 -8.56 -19.61 -4.74
CA GLU A 72 -8.98 -19.98 -3.37
C GLU A 72 -9.48 -18.75 -2.60
N ILE A 73 -8.77 -17.63 -2.72
CA ILE A 73 -9.15 -16.36 -2.09
C ILE A 73 -10.50 -15.89 -2.65
N PHE A 74 -10.67 -15.98 -3.97
CA PHE A 74 -11.91 -15.64 -4.65
C PHE A 74 -13.08 -16.52 -4.20
N GLN A 75 -12.90 -17.85 -4.13
CA GLN A 75 -13.96 -18.74 -3.68
C GLN A 75 -14.38 -18.45 -2.23
N TYR A 76 -13.43 -18.16 -1.34
CA TYR A 76 -13.75 -17.75 0.03
C TYR A 76 -14.59 -16.46 0.05
N ALA A 77 -14.14 -15.40 -0.64
CA ALA A 77 -14.84 -14.13 -0.69
C ALA A 77 -16.25 -14.26 -1.29
N LYS A 78 -16.40 -15.13 -2.30
CA LYS A 78 -17.69 -15.42 -2.94
C LYS A 78 -18.63 -16.18 -2.02
N GLN A 79 -18.15 -17.18 -1.28
CA GLN A 79 -18.95 -17.91 -0.29
C GLN A 79 -19.46 -17.01 0.84
N LYS A 80 -18.68 -15.99 1.20
CA LYS A 80 -19.07 -14.96 2.18
C LYS A 80 -20.07 -13.93 1.62
N GLY A 81 -20.34 -13.97 0.32
CA GLY A 81 -21.22 -13.01 -0.35
C GLY A 81 -20.61 -11.63 -0.52
N TYR A 82 -19.29 -11.50 -0.47
CA TYR A 82 -18.59 -10.20 -0.62
C TYR A 82 -18.36 -9.79 -2.07
N THR A 83 -18.50 -10.75 -3.00
CA THR A 83 -18.09 -10.56 -4.39
C THR A 83 -18.78 -11.55 -5.32
N ASN A 84 -19.06 -11.13 -6.55
CA ASN A 84 -19.51 -12.02 -7.61
C ASN A 84 -18.38 -12.38 -8.59
N HIS A 85 -17.45 -11.44 -8.85
CA HIS A 85 -16.39 -11.55 -9.86
C HIS A 85 -14.97 -11.34 -9.32
N GLY A 86 -14.83 -11.05 -8.03
CA GLY A 86 -13.56 -10.81 -7.33
C GLY A 86 -13.32 -9.37 -6.92
N GLU A 87 -14.24 -8.45 -7.24
CA GLU A 87 -14.28 -7.10 -6.72
C GLU A 87 -14.39 -7.08 -5.19
N MET A 88 -13.78 -6.09 -4.53
CA MET A 88 -13.84 -5.92 -3.07
C MET A 88 -14.13 -4.45 -2.74
N PHE A 89 -15.39 -4.15 -2.44
CA PHE A 89 -15.90 -2.79 -2.16
C PHE A 89 -16.08 -2.48 -0.67
N SER A 90 -15.45 -3.25 0.21
CA SER A 90 -15.46 -3.00 1.66
C SER A 90 -14.09 -3.30 2.25
N ALA A 91 -13.56 -2.35 3.02
CA ALA A 91 -12.35 -2.56 3.81
C ALA A 91 -12.55 -3.67 4.84
N ASP A 92 -13.71 -3.71 5.52
CA ASP A 92 -14.05 -4.74 6.51
C ASP A 92 -14.13 -6.14 5.88
N TRP A 93 -14.70 -6.24 4.67
CA TRP A 93 -14.74 -7.53 3.96
C TRP A 93 -13.34 -7.98 3.53
N LEU A 94 -12.49 -7.06 3.07
CA LEU A 94 -11.12 -7.41 2.71
C LEU A 94 -10.29 -7.81 3.94
N ALA A 95 -10.56 -7.18 5.09
CA ALA A 95 -9.94 -7.54 6.36
C ALA A 95 -10.36 -8.96 6.80
N ASP A 96 -11.65 -9.28 6.73
CA ASP A 96 -12.17 -10.62 7.03
C ASP A 96 -11.52 -11.70 6.15
N VAL A 97 -11.39 -11.45 4.84
CA VAL A 97 -10.67 -12.35 3.92
C VAL A 97 -9.22 -12.54 4.36
N ALA A 98 -8.51 -11.46 4.70
CA ALA A 98 -7.11 -11.52 5.11
C ALA A 98 -6.91 -12.34 6.39
N VAL A 99 -7.65 -12.04 7.47
CA VAL A 99 -7.49 -12.75 8.76
C VAL A 99 -7.99 -14.20 8.70
N SER A 100 -9.02 -14.47 7.92
CA SER A 100 -9.56 -15.84 7.78
C SER A 100 -8.61 -16.76 7.03
N LEU A 101 -7.95 -16.26 5.98
CA LEU A 101 -7.03 -17.06 5.16
C LEU A 101 -5.61 -17.08 5.72
N TRP A 102 -5.22 -16.06 6.48
CA TRP A 102 -3.93 -16.01 7.17
C TRP A 102 -4.13 -15.57 8.63
N PRO A 103 -4.48 -16.49 9.55
CA PRO A 103 -4.72 -16.18 10.96
C PRO A 103 -3.52 -15.58 11.73
N MET A 104 -2.33 -15.59 11.12
CA MET A 104 -1.14 -14.91 11.67
C MET A 104 -1.15 -13.40 11.43
N LEU A 105 -1.99 -12.89 10.53
CA LEU A 105 -2.13 -11.47 10.29
C LEU A 105 -2.97 -10.83 11.39
N ASP A 106 -2.50 -9.68 11.89
CA ASP A 106 -3.28 -8.74 12.68
C ASP A 106 -3.72 -7.62 11.74
N VAL A 107 -5.04 -7.44 11.55
CA VAL A 107 -5.60 -6.52 10.56
C VAL A 107 -6.59 -5.59 11.24
N ALA A 108 -6.28 -4.29 11.22
CA ALA A 108 -7.18 -3.24 11.69
C ALA A 108 -7.71 -2.43 10.51
N VAL A 109 -9.02 -2.17 10.49
CA VAL A 109 -9.64 -1.24 9.53
C VAL A 109 -9.67 0.14 10.19
N GLU A 110 -8.89 1.06 9.63
CA GLU A 110 -8.66 2.39 10.21
C GLU A 110 -8.94 3.48 9.19
N ASN A 111 -9.06 4.72 9.67
CA ASN A 111 -8.98 5.87 8.80
C ASN A 111 -7.61 5.96 8.12
N VAL A 112 -7.54 6.57 6.94
CA VAL A 112 -6.25 6.73 6.25
C VAL A 112 -5.32 7.59 7.11
N PRO A 113 -4.11 7.11 7.45
CA PRO A 113 -3.24 7.81 8.39
C PRO A 113 -2.67 9.11 7.81
N SER A 114 -2.27 10.02 8.70
CA SER A 114 -1.41 11.14 8.32
C SER A 114 -0.04 10.63 7.82
N THR A 115 0.73 11.46 7.11
CA THR A 115 2.08 11.09 6.65
C THR A 115 2.97 10.58 7.79
N ALA A 116 2.96 11.25 8.94
CA ALA A 116 3.78 10.84 10.09
C ALA A 116 3.35 9.49 10.67
N GLN A 117 2.04 9.27 10.81
CA GLN A 117 1.51 7.98 11.25
C GLN A 117 1.82 6.87 10.25
N MET A 118 1.73 7.15 8.94
CA MET A 118 2.08 6.18 7.90
C MET A 118 3.55 5.78 7.97
N GLU A 119 4.47 6.76 8.09
CA GLU A 119 5.90 6.47 8.22
C GLU A 119 6.19 5.65 9.49
N GLN A 120 5.59 6.02 10.63
CA GLN A 120 5.70 5.26 11.88
C GLN A 120 5.21 3.83 11.72
N LEU A 121 4.02 3.61 11.14
CA LEU A 121 3.46 2.28 10.90
C LEU A 121 4.40 1.42 10.04
N VAL A 122 4.94 1.98 8.96
CA VAL A 122 5.89 1.27 8.08
C VAL A 122 7.19 0.93 8.84
N GLN A 123 7.69 1.84 9.68
CA GLN A 123 8.87 1.60 10.52
C GLN A 123 8.62 0.54 11.60
N GLU A 124 7.40 0.44 12.12
CA GLU A 124 6.90 -0.62 13.00
C GLU A 124 6.58 -1.93 12.26
N ASN A 125 7.08 -2.07 11.02
CA ASN A 125 6.91 -3.25 10.18
C ASN A 125 5.47 -3.55 9.73
N ALA A 126 4.57 -2.58 9.82
CA ALA A 126 3.23 -2.68 9.23
C ALA A 126 3.27 -2.43 7.72
N VAL A 127 2.27 -2.98 7.01
CA VAL A 127 1.95 -2.62 5.63
C VAL A 127 0.52 -2.10 5.56
N LEU A 128 0.22 -1.26 4.57
CA LEU A 128 -1.10 -0.63 4.46
C LEU A 128 -1.77 -0.99 3.14
N LEU A 129 -2.99 -1.53 3.18
CA LEU A 129 -3.84 -1.63 2.00
C LEU A 129 -4.72 -0.39 1.91
N ILE A 130 -4.54 0.40 0.86
CA ILE A 130 -5.30 1.63 0.62
C ILE A 130 -6.12 1.48 -0.67
N PRO A 131 -7.45 1.65 -0.62
CA PRO A 131 -8.25 1.78 -1.81
C PRO A 131 -8.09 3.20 -2.37
N TYR A 132 -8.05 3.34 -3.69
CA TYR A 132 -7.84 4.62 -4.37
C TYR A 132 -8.51 4.61 -5.75
N ASP A 133 -8.74 5.78 -6.34
CA ASP A 133 -9.33 5.88 -7.67
C ASP A 133 -8.24 5.83 -8.76
N CYS A 134 -8.24 4.74 -9.53
CA CYS A 134 -7.14 4.39 -10.42
C CYS A 134 -7.19 5.16 -11.75
N GLY A 135 -6.19 5.99 -11.98
CA GLY A 135 -5.98 6.71 -13.24
C GLY A 135 -5.71 5.78 -14.43
N LYS A 136 -5.75 6.35 -15.65
CA LYS A 136 -5.46 5.59 -16.89
C LYS A 136 -4.01 5.07 -16.92
N ASN A 137 -3.11 5.78 -16.26
CA ASN A 137 -1.70 5.42 -16.05
C ASN A 137 -1.48 4.63 -14.74
N HIS A 138 -2.56 4.15 -14.12
CA HIS A 138 -2.60 3.46 -12.83
C HIS A 138 -2.15 4.28 -11.61
N GLN A 139 -1.90 5.58 -11.74
CA GLN A 139 -1.61 6.43 -10.60
C GLN A 139 -2.88 6.82 -9.85
N PRO A 140 -2.77 7.28 -8.58
CA PRO A 140 -3.87 7.91 -7.88
C PRO A 140 -4.48 9.06 -8.69
N SER A 141 -5.81 9.15 -8.68
CA SER A 141 -6.55 10.16 -9.41
C SER A 141 -7.81 10.58 -8.63
N ASN A 142 -8.45 11.67 -9.04
CA ASN A 142 -9.64 12.19 -8.35
C ASN A 142 -10.84 12.20 -9.30
N ARG A 143 -11.41 11.02 -9.65
CA ARG A 143 -12.50 10.85 -10.64
C ARG A 143 -13.79 10.29 -10.03
N GLY A 144 -14.03 10.55 -8.74
CA GLY A 144 -15.20 10.08 -8.00
C GLY A 144 -15.24 8.61 -7.60
N GLY A 145 -14.17 7.82 -7.79
CA GLY A 145 -14.12 6.40 -7.37
C GLY A 145 -14.61 5.40 -8.41
N ARG A 146 -14.97 5.85 -9.61
CA ARG A 146 -15.46 4.97 -10.70
C ARG A 146 -14.42 3.94 -11.15
N SER A 147 -13.15 4.14 -10.81
CA SER A 147 -12.07 3.18 -11.04
C SER A 147 -11.40 2.77 -9.73
N ALA A 148 -12.19 2.64 -8.65
CA ALA A 148 -11.71 2.17 -7.35
C ALA A 148 -10.85 0.91 -7.48
N HIS A 149 -9.72 0.91 -6.77
CA HIS A 149 -8.68 -0.09 -6.88
C HIS A 149 -7.90 -0.17 -5.57
N TRP A 150 -7.25 -1.30 -5.31
CA TRP A 150 -6.44 -1.50 -4.11
C TRP A 150 -4.94 -1.41 -4.44
N CYS A 151 -4.18 -0.73 -3.60
CA CYS A 151 -2.72 -0.83 -3.56
C CYS A 151 -2.23 -1.21 -2.16
N LEU A 152 -1.08 -1.86 -2.12
CA LEU A 152 -0.34 -2.17 -0.89
C LEU A 152 0.85 -1.22 -0.78
N ILE A 153 0.90 -0.41 0.27
CA ILE A 153 2.08 0.36 0.66
C ILE A 153 3.06 -0.61 1.34
N VAL A 154 4.27 -0.68 0.79
CA VAL A 154 5.36 -1.54 1.26
C VAL A 154 6.57 -0.73 1.72
N GLY A 155 6.43 0.60 1.77
CA GLY A 155 7.53 1.51 2.07
C GLY A 155 7.21 2.98 1.83
N PHE A 156 8.15 3.85 2.20
CA PHE A 156 8.12 5.28 1.88
C PHE A 156 9.51 5.81 1.51
N LEU A 157 9.51 6.98 0.86
CA LEU A 157 10.67 7.81 0.55
C LEU A 157 10.34 9.24 0.98
N CYS A 158 11.01 9.72 2.02
CA CYS A 158 10.86 11.07 2.56
C CYS A 158 12.11 11.90 2.23
N PRO A 159 12.06 12.84 1.26
CA PRO A 159 13.18 13.73 0.96
C PRO A 159 13.52 14.64 2.14
N ILE A 160 14.79 14.70 2.52
CA ILE A 160 15.29 15.46 3.68
C ILE A 160 16.40 16.39 3.22
N LYS A 161 16.33 17.67 3.62
CA LYS A 161 17.24 18.70 3.12
C LYS A 161 18.66 18.52 3.63
N GLU A 162 18.78 18.00 4.84
CA GLU A 162 20.03 17.88 5.55
C GLU A 162 20.83 16.63 5.14
N LEU A 163 20.28 15.81 4.23
CA LEU A 163 20.90 14.59 3.75
C LEU A 163 21.41 14.76 2.30
N GLU A 164 22.57 14.15 2.04
CA GLU A 164 23.16 14.06 0.69
C GLU A 164 22.88 12.71 0.01
N THR A 165 22.52 11.70 0.80
CA THR A 165 22.29 10.32 0.37
C THR A 165 20.97 9.78 0.90
N VAL A 166 20.53 8.63 0.38
CA VAL A 166 19.35 7.94 0.89
C VAL A 166 19.76 7.00 2.01
N ILE A 167 19.22 7.21 3.21
CA ILE A 167 19.32 6.30 4.35
C ILE A 167 18.21 5.25 4.22
N TRP A 168 18.59 3.97 4.14
CA TRP A 168 17.66 2.87 3.85
C TRP A 168 17.35 2.03 5.08
N ASN A 169 16.08 1.78 5.35
CA ASN A 169 15.59 0.82 6.35
C ASN A 169 16.20 1.04 7.76
N GLU A 170 16.55 2.29 8.09
CA GLU A 170 17.09 2.69 9.38
C GLU A 170 16.17 3.73 10.02
N ALA A 171 15.80 3.50 11.28
CA ALA A 171 14.93 4.40 12.02
C ALA A 171 15.73 5.64 12.41
N VAL A 172 15.57 6.69 11.62
CA VAL A 172 16.20 8.00 11.84
C VAL A 172 15.11 9.02 12.11
N ALA A 173 15.26 9.79 13.19
CA ALA A 173 14.36 10.89 13.51
C ALA A 173 14.45 11.96 12.41
N HIS A 174 13.32 12.30 11.81
CA HIS A 174 13.22 13.32 10.78
C HIS A 174 11.81 13.93 10.78
N ASN A 175 11.68 15.10 10.16
CA ASN A 175 10.37 15.70 9.93
C ASN A 175 9.78 15.15 8.63
N CYS A 176 8.58 14.61 8.71
CA CYS A 176 7.84 14.18 7.52
C CYS A 176 7.57 15.37 6.59
N SER A 177 7.55 15.12 5.29
CA SER A 177 7.37 16.16 4.28
C SER A 177 6.11 15.94 3.45
N LYS A 178 5.54 17.01 2.90
CA LYS A 178 4.51 16.89 1.83
C LYS A 178 5.07 16.24 0.56
N ALA A 179 6.40 16.22 0.43
CA ALA A 179 7.11 15.51 -0.62
C ALA A 179 7.31 14.01 -0.31
N THR A 180 6.81 13.49 0.83
CA THR A 180 6.87 12.05 1.10
C THR A 180 6.11 11.28 0.04
N HIS A 181 6.81 10.31 -0.56
CA HIS A 181 6.25 9.35 -1.49
C HIS A 181 6.16 7.97 -0.83
N VAL A 182 5.27 7.12 -1.32
CA VAL A 182 5.10 5.74 -0.88
C VAL A 182 5.47 4.76 -1.99
N PHE A 183 6.17 3.69 -1.61
CA PHE A 183 6.40 2.54 -2.47
C PHE A 183 5.14 1.67 -2.44
N CYS A 184 4.50 1.48 -3.60
CA CYS A 184 3.25 0.74 -3.71
C CYS A 184 3.35 -0.42 -4.69
N VAL A 185 2.70 -1.53 -4.37
CA VAL A 185 2.42 -2.63 -5.31
C VAL A 185 0.92 -2.80 -5.51
N HIS A 186 0.48 -3.17 -6.71
CA HIS A 186 -0.94 -3.27 -7.07
C HIS A 186 -1.15 -4.18 -8.29
N GLY A 187 -2.40 -4.61 -8.50
CA GLY A 187 -2.74 -5.65 -9.48
C GLY A 187 -2.58 -5.31 -10.97
N LYS A 188 -2.25 -4.06 -11.34
CA LYS A 188 -2.19 -3.60 -12.74
C LYS A 188 -0.78 -3.40 -13.29
N SER A 189 0.25 -3.68 -12.51
CA SER A 189 1.64 -3.40 -12.87
C SER A 189 2.57 -4.47 -12.33
N ARG A 190 3.61 -4.82 -13.11
CA ARG A 190 4.73 -5.66 -12.65
C ARG A 190 5.82 -4.86 -11.93
N HIS A 191 5.59 -3.57 -11.72
CA HIS A 191 6.60 -2.66 -11.19
C HIS A 191 6.07 -1.93 -9.96
N VAL A 192 6.88 -1.93 -8.90
CA VAL A 192 6.67 -1.10 -7.70
C VAL A 192 6.52 0.35 -8.10
N ALA A 193 5.37 0.92 -7.79
CA ALA A 193 5.06 2.32 -7.99
C ALA A 193 5.69 3.19 -6.89
N LEU A 194 5.90 4.47 -7.20
CA LEU A 194 6.33 5.49 -6.24
C LEU A 194 5.42 6.69 -6.44
N TRP A 195 4.56 6.97 -5.47
CA TRP A 195 3.50 7.99 -5.57
C TRP A 195 3.56 8.96 -4.41
N ASN A 196 3.23 10.23 -4.66
CA ASN A 196 3.10 11.21 -3.59
C ASN A 196 1.99 10.76 -2.63
N TYR A 197 2.29 10.70 -1.33
CA TYR A 197 1.34 10.15 -0.36
C TYR A 197 0.09 11.02 -0.23
N SER A 198 0.23 12.36 -0.19
CA SER A 198 -0.92 13.27 -0.12
C SER A 198 -1.86 13.13 -1.31
N GLN A 199 -1.34 12.85 -2.51
CA GLN A 199 -2.17 12.56 -3.69
C GLN A 199 -2.91 11.22 -3.56
N LEU A 200 -2.26 10.19 -3.00
CA LEU A 200 -2.91 8.91 -2.72
C LEU A 200 -4.06 9.07 -1.70
N VAL A 201 -3.82 9.83 -0.63
CA VAL A 201 -4.85 10.16 0.36
C VAL A 201 -6.01 10.91 -0.29
N ALA A 202 -5.75 11.98 -1.05
CA ALA A 202 -6.79 12.73 -1.75
C ALA A 202 -7.63 11.83 -2.68
N SER A 203 -6.98 10.90 -3.38
CA SER A 203 -7.62 9.91 -4.24
C SER A 203 -8.51 8.93 -3.46
N ASN A 204 -8.10 8.50 -2.26
CA ASN A 204 -8.93 7.70 -1.36
C ASN A 204 -10.16 8.46 -0.85
N PHE A 205 -10.00 9.73 -0.46
CA PHE A 205 -11.11 10.58 -0.01
C PHE A 205 -12.13 10.87 -1.12
N ASN A 206 -11.71 10.80 -2.38
CA ASN A 206 -12.56 11.00 -3.55
C ASN A 206 -13.35 9.73 -3.97
N LEU A 207 -13.26 8.62 -3.24
CA LEU A 207 -14.05 7.41 -3.52
C LEU A 207 -15.54 7.65 -3.22
N HIS A 208 -16.29 8.15 -4.20
CA HIS A 208 -17.70 8.51 -4.06
C HIS A 208 -18.64 7.40 -4.51
N GLU A 209 -18.51 6.97 -5.76
CA GLU A 209 -19.42 6.02 -6.40
C GLU A 209 -18.65 4.97 -7.21
N ALA A 210 -19.16 3.75 -7.22
CA ALA A 210 -18.65 2.71 -8.08
C ALA A 210 -19.01 2.98 -9.55
N SER A 211 -18.29 2.35 -10.48
CA SER A 211 -18.68 2.37 -11.89
C SER A 211 -19.97 1.58 -12.12
N THR A 212 -20.93 2.17 -12.81
CA THR A 212 -22.19 1.53 -13.24
C THR A 212 -22.03 0.57 -14.43
N LYS A 213 -20.81 0.40 -14.96
CA LYS A 213 -20.54 -0.48 -16.12
C LYS A 213 -20.74 -1.96 -15.83
N VAL A 214 -20.67 -2.39 -14.58
CA VAL A 214 -20.87 -3.79 -14.17
C VAL A 214 -22.03 -3.83 -13.20
N MET A 215 -23.12 -4.49 -13.61
CA MET A 215 -24.42 -4.38 -12.96
C MET A 215 -24.59 -5.30 -11.75
N ASP A 216 -23.74 -6.31 -11.59
CA ASP A 216 -23.87 -7.34 -10.57
C ASP A 216 -22.69 -7.38 -9.60
N TYR A 217 -21.93 -6.28 -9.46
CA TYR A 217 -20.97 -6.16 -8.36
C TYR A 217 -21.66 -6.10 -7.01
N VAL A 218 -21.06 -6.78 -6.03
CA VAL A 218 -21.52 -6.68 -4.65
C VAL A 218 -20.92 -5.42 -4.02
N ILE A 219 -21.79 -4.45 -3.74
CA ILE A 219 -21.43 -3.18 -3.09
C ILE A 219 -22.27 -3.06 -1.81
N PRO A 220 -21.64 -2.93 -0.63
CA PRO A 220 -22.33 -2.96 0.67
C PRO A 220 -23.21 -1.74 0.96
N SER A 221 -23.00 -0.65 0.23
CA SER A 221 -23.65 0.65 0.41
C SER A 221 -24.04 1.24 -0.95
N SER A 222 -24.94 2.23 -0.95
CA SER A 222 -25.31 2.97 -2.16
C SER A 222 -24.15 3.79 -2.76
N ASP A 223 -23.10 4.02 -1.97
CA ASP A 223 -21.91 4.76 -2.33
C ASP A 223 -20.64 3.96 -1.92
N LEU A 224 -19.45 4.56 -2.06
CA LEU A 224 -18.17 3.96 -1.66
C LEU A 224 -17.70 4.35 -0.24
N SER A 225 -18.61 4.68 0.67
CA SER A 225 -18.26 5.04 2.07
C SER A 225 -17.53 3.93 2.83
N THR A 226 -17.73 2.67 2.47
CA THR A 226 -17.00 1.51 3.01
C THR A 226 -15.54 1.40 2.56
N LEU A 227 -15.11 2.26 1.62
CA LEU A 227 -13.72 2.40 1.16
C LEU A 227 -13.15 3.81 1.44
N ARG A 228 -14.00 4.84 1.39
CA ARG A 228 -13.59 6.24 1.54
C ARG A 228 -13.07 6.51 2.94
N ASN A 229 -11.91 7.15 3.03
CA ASN A 229 -11.19 7.38 4.28
C ASN A 229 -11.05 6.09 5.09
N ARG A 230 -10.82 4.96 4.43
CA ARG A 230 -10.55 3.68 5.07
C ARG A 230 -9.32 3.03 4.46
N CYS A 231 -8.58 2.31 5.29
CA CYS A 231 -7.47 1.46 4.91
C CYS A 231 -7.39 0.25 5.84
N LEU A 232 -6.62 -0.77 5.46
CA LEU A 232 -6.22 -1.81 6.40
C LEU A 232 -4.80 -1.52 6.83
N VAL A 233 -4.57 -1.44 8.13
CA VAL A 233 -3.24 -1.52 8.74
C VAL A 233 -3.02 -2.98 9.08
N VAL A 234 -2.01 -3.60 8.46
CA VAL A 234 -1.72 -5.02 8.64
C VAL A 234 -0.37 -5.20 9.31
N ARG A 235 -0.33 -6.08 10.31
CA ARG A 235 0.87 -6.58 11.00
C ARG A 235 0.88 -8.11 10.97
N CYS A 236 1.98 -8.73 11.38
CA CYS A 236 2.08 -10.17 11.53
C CYS A 236 2.53 -10.52 12.96
N HIS A 237 1.82 -11.44 13.61
CA HIS A 237 2.12 -11.85 15.00
C HIS A 237 3.52 -12.46 15.18
N ARG A 238 4.17 -12.92 14.10
CA ARG A 238 5.57 -13.39 14.14
C ARG A 238 6.58 -12.28 14.44
N ASP A 239 6.22 -11.02 14.19
CA ASP A 239 7.14 -9.88 14.26
C ASP A 239 7.25 -9.28 15.67
N THR A 240 7.14 -10.10 16.73
CA THR A 240 7.36 -9.62 18.11
C THR A 240 8.81 -9.26 18.41
N THR A 241 9.73 -9.37 17.44
CA THR A 241 10.97 -8.58 17.44
C THR A 241 10.68 -7.17 16.93
N ALA A 242 9.72 -6.48 17.57
CA ALA A 242 9.79 -5.03 17.61
C ALA A 242 11.19 -4.71 18.13
N PHE A 243 11.91 -3.84 17.44
CA PHE A 243 13.21 -3.34 17.89
C PHE A 243 13.01 -2.79 19.30
N SER A 244 13.27 -3.63 20.31
CA SER A 244 13.29 -3.23 21.69
C SER A 244 14.42 -2.22 21.78
N THR A 245 14.02 -0.97 21.95
CA THR A 245 14.91 0.14 22.25
C THR A 245 15.79 -0.31 23.41
N ILE A 246 17.08 -0.50 23.12
CA ILE A 246 18.08 -0.71 24.16
C ILE A 246 18.23 0.64 24.85
N SER A 247 17.78 0.67 26.11
CA SER A 247 18.04 1.64 27.19
C SER A 247 17.80 3.12 26.88
#